data_AF-A0A378I0D4-F1
#
_entry.id   AF-A0A378I0D4-F1
#
_cell.length_a   1.000
_cell.length_b   1.000
_cell.length_c   1.000
_cell.angle_alpha   90.00
_cell.angle_beta   90.00
_cell.angle_gamma   90.00
#
_symmetry.space_group_name_H-M   'P 1'
#
loop_
_entity.id
_entity.type
_entity.pdbx_description
1 polymer ?
#
loop_
_entity_poly.entity_id
_entity_poly.type
_entity_poly.pdbx_seq_one_letter_code
_entity_poly.pdbx_strand_id
1 'polypeptide(L)'
;MDTKTEIKKKKEQEDLAQQKREEEERLERERFQKMNEDSTPEPTNLFGSDEDEDEDEDAQEKARFASKSDNKHWAEIVEAFTKQHGKDKVEPDGTLVFNSRDEAKDFFKQQAEGQPPKEFLVCEVDQNRKPSGYYVFSCGSGKMYEGANLADIKKQVEEDLEKSANDKNQPANDKLQQGLARLNTILKKEQLQQAKEEPKKDAPKPQDNLDVDDQEVHRKNPGL
;
A
#
# COMPACT_ATOMS: atom_id res chain seq x y z
N MET A 1 -25.84 23.33 40.87
CA MET A 1 -24.97 22.79 39.81
C MET A 1 -23.62 23.44 39.98
N ASP A 2 -22.65 22.63 40.40
CA ASP A 2 -21.45 23.03 41.14
C ASP A 2 -20.29 23.46 40.24
N THR A 3 -20.11 24.76 40.09
CA THR A 3 -19.05 25.42 39.28
C THR A 3 -17.62 25.09 39.72
N LYS A 4 -17.42 24.55 40.94
CA LYS A 4 -16.09 24.12 41.42
C LYS A 4 -15.58 22.85 40.74
N THR A 5 -16.46 21.99 40.23
CA THR A 5 -16.06 20.70 39.64
C THR A 5 -15.62 20.85 38.19
N GLU A 6 -16.23 21.77 37.43
CA GLU A 6 -15.84 22.06 36.04
C GLU A 6 -14.49 22.77 35.93
N ILE A 7 -14.17 23.69 36.85
CA ILE A 7 -12.88 24.39 36.85
C ILE A 7 -11.72 23.41 37.13
N LYS A 8 -11.93 22.42 38.00
CA LYS A 8 -10.91 21.43 38.34
C LYS A 8 -10.63 20.50 37.16
N LYS A 9 -11.67 20.06 36.46
CA LYS A 9 -11.57 19.18 35.28
C LYS A 9 -10.92 19.87 34.08
N LYS A 10 -11.20 21.17 33.88
CA LYS A 10 -10.59 21.96 32.80
C LYS A 10 -9.09 22.18 33.01
N LYS A 11 -8.67 22.41 34.26
CA LYS A 11 -7.25 22.58 34.60
C LYS A 11 -6.45 21.29 34.42
N GLU A 12 -7.04 20.15 34.79
CA GLU A 12 -6.40 18.83 34.64
C GLU A 12 -6.26 18.42 33.16
N GLN A 13 -7.20 18.85 32.30
CA GLN A 13 -7.13 18.61 30.85
C GLN A 13 -6.08 19.49 30.16
N GLU A 14 -5.87 20.72 30.65
CA GLU A 14 -4.86 21.64 30.14
C GLU A 14 -3.45 21.19 30.56
N ASP A 15 -3.25 20.75 31.81
CA ASP A 15 -1.98 20.20 32.29
C ASP A 15 -1.57 18.92 31.52
N LEU A 16 -2.55 18.06 31.19
CA LEU A 16 -2.28 16.85 30.39
C LEU A 16 -1.94 17.17 28.94
N ALA A 17 -2.57 18.19 28.35
CA ALA A 17 -2.25 18.64 27.00
C ALA A 17 -0.86 19.29 26.94
N GLN A 18 -0.47 20.03 27.98
CA GLN A 18 0.84 20.65 28.07
C GLN A 18 1.96 19.61 28.27
N GLN A 19 1.76 18.60 29.11
CA GLN A 19 2.72 17.49 29.27
C GLN A 19 2.96 16.73 27.96
N LYS A 20 1.90 16.44 27.19
CA LYS A 20 2.05 15.77 25.89
C LYS A 20 2.84 16.59 24.89
N ARG A 21 2.65 17.92 24.89
CA ARG A 21 3.37 18.82 23.99
C ARG A 21 4.85 18.93 24.36
N GLU A 22 5.17 18.99 25.65
CA GLU A 22 6.55 19.00 26.12
C GLU A 22 7.27 17.65 25.88
N GLU A 23 6.56 16.53 25.98
CA GLU A 23 7.11 15.20 25.69
C GLU A 23 7.39 15.02 24.18
N GLU A 24 6.48 15.51 23.33
CA GLU A 24 6.65 15.49 21.87
C GLU A 24 7.83 16.38 21.43
N GLU A 25 7.94 17.60 21.96
CA GLU A 25 9.09 18.49 21.68
C GLU A 25 10.41 17.89 22.19
N ARG A 26 10.40 17.19 23.33
CA ARG A 26 11.59 16.50 23.84
C ARG A 26 12.01 15.35 22.92
N LEU A 27 11.06 14.55 22.43
CA LEU A 27 11.34 13.46 21.50
C LEU A 27 11.89 13.99 20.17
N GLU A 28 11.38 15.12 19.69
CA GLU A 28 11.83 15.75 18.46
C GLU A 28 13.26 16.31 18.59
N ARG A 29 13.60 16.93 19.73
CA ARG A 29 14.99 17.32 20.02
C ARG A 29 15.93 16.11 20.12
N GLU A 30 15.49 15.02 20.75
CA GLU A 30 16.32 13.81 20.86
C GLU A 30 16.54 13.16 19.49
N ARG A 31 15.53 13.15 18.60
CA ARG A 31 15.68 12.72 17.20
C ARG A 31 16.67 13.60 16.44
N PHE A 32 16.57 14.92 16.59
CA PHE A 32 17.48 15.84 15.91
C PHE A 32 18.92 15.73 16.42
N GLN A 33 19.10 15.49 17.72
CA GLN A 33 20.42 15.33 18.32
C GLN A 33 21.09 14.01 17.90
N LYS A 34 20.34 12.90 17.84
CA LYS A 34 20.84 11.63 17.28
C LYS A 34 21.21 11.70 15.81
N MET A 35 20.52 12.54 15.03
CA MET A 35 20.82 12.73 13.61
C MET A 35 22.13 13.51 13.36
N ASN A 36 22.61 14.26 14.36
CA ASN A 36 23.82 15.08 14.25
C ASN A 36 25.05 14.47 14.94
N GLU A 37 24.88 13.46 15.80
CA GLU A 37 25.98 12.78 16.51
C GLU A 37 26.64 11.66 15.67
N ASP A 38 26.05 11.30 14.52
CA ASP A 38 26.59 10.35 13.52
C ASP A 38 27.37 11.05 12.39
N SER A 39 27.83 12.28 12.62
CA SER A 39 28.60 13.07 11.64
C SER A 39 29.77 13.79 12.30
N THR A 40 30.67 13.02 12.90
CA THR A 40 32.05 13.47 13.13
C THR A 40 32.98 12.85 12.09
N PRO A 41 33.60 13.66 11.20
CA PRO A 41 34.65 13.18 10.32
C PRO A 41 35.96 13.05 11.11
N GLU A 42 36.50 11.85 11.26
CA GLU A 42 37.92 11.69 11.61
C GLU A 42 38.78 12.03 10.38
N PRO A 43 39.79 12.91 10.50
CA PRO A 43 40.79 13.08 9.45
C PRO A 43 41.99 12.19 9.76
N THR A 44 42.49 11.41 8.80
CA THR A 44 43.91 11.44 8.32
C THR A 44 44.29 10.23 7.45
N ASN A 45 44.78 10.56 6.25
CA ASN A 45 45.84 9.95 5.43
C ASN A 45 46.22 8.45 5.64
N LEU A 46 46.22 7.66 4.56
CA LEU A 46 47.45 7.26 3.85
C LEU A 46 47.15 6.51 2.54
N PHE A 47 47.83 6.96 1.47
CA PHE A 47 48.28 6.23 0.27
C PHE A 47 48.07 4.70 0.21
N GLY A 48 47.54 4.22 -0.92
CA GLY A 48 48.06 3.02 -1.58
C GLY A 48 47.04 2.02 -2.12
N SER A 49 47.03 1.91 -3.44
CA SER A 49 46.80 0.70 -4.25
C SER A 49 45.39 0.32 -4.67
N ASP A 50 45.32 0.07 -5.98
CA ASP A 50 44.26 -0.54 -6.79
C ASP A 50 43.62 -1.79 -6.19
N GLU A 51 42.45 -2.09 -6.76
CA GLU A 51 41.67 -3.33 -6.77
C GLU A 51 40.51 -3.42 -5.77
N ASP A 52 39.31 -3.39 -6.39
CA ASP A 52 38.04 -3.97 -5.94
C ASP A 52 37.46 -3.47 -4.61
N GLU A 53 36.91 -2.25 -4.64
CA GLU A 53 35.79 -1.91 -3.75
C GLU A 53 34.51 -2.55 -4.32
N ASP A 54 34.30 -3.81 -3.94
CA ASP A 54 32.93 -4.29 -3.70
C ASP A 54 32.31 -3.31 -2.68
N GLU A 55 31.55 -2.35 -3.17
CA GLU A 55 30.63 -1.57 -2.34
C GLU A 55 29.64 -2.55 -1.70
N ASP A 56 29.98 -2.99 -0.49
CA ASP A 56 29.02 -3.41 0.52
C ASP A 56 28.11 -2.19 0.81
N GLU A 57 27.22 -1.85 -0.14
CA GLU A 57 25.98 -1.14 0.15
C GLU A 57 25.24 -2.04 1.14
N ASP A 58 25.35 -1.73 2.43
CA ASP A 58 24.42 -2.19 3.47
C ASP A 58 23.03 -2.32 2.83
N ALA A 59 22.48 -3.54 2.84
CA ALA A 59 21.28 -3.92 2.11
C ALA A 59 20.02 -3.19 2.63
N GLN A 60 19.97 -1.87 2.48
CA GLN A 60 18.78 -1.07 2.62
C GLN A 60 17.80 -1.56 1.57
N GLU A 61 16.67 -2.08 2.05
CA GLU A 61 15.64 -2.67 1.22
C GLU A 61 15.03 -1.57 0.32
N LYS A 62 15.53 -1.47 -0.91
CA LYS A 62 15.07 -0.51 -1.93
C LYS A 62 13.59 -0.74 -2.22
N ALA A 63 12.80 0.32 -2.20
CA ALA A 63 11.36 0.26 -2.46
C ALA A 63 11.08 0.30 -3.97
N ARG A 64 10.35 -0.69 -4.50
CA ARG A 64 10.07 -0.80 -5.94
C ARG A 64 8.59 -0.60 -6.20
N PHE A 65 8.24 0.27 -7.16
CA PHE A 65 6.85 0.57 -7.49
C PHE A 65 6.54 0.30 -8.95
N ALA A 66 5.57 -0.58 -9.17
CA ALA A 66 5.09 -0.97 -10.49
C ALA A 66 3.66 -0.44 -10.75
N SER A 67 3.39 -0.08 -12.01
CA SER A 67 2.06 0.32 -12.45
C SER A 67 1.08 -0.88 -12.45
N LYS A 68 -0.09 -0.74 -11.81
CA LYS A 68 -1.10 -1.81 -11.72
C LYS A 68 -2.16 -1.78 -12.83
N SER A 69 -2.15 -0.79 -13.70
CA SER A 69 -3.15 -0.65 -14.78
C SER A 69 -2.67 0.29 -15.88
N ASP A 70 -3.50 0.47 -16.92
CA ASP A 70 -3.30 1.46 -17.98
C ASP A 70 -3.36 2.89 -17.40
N ASN A 71 -2.23 3.32 -16.86
CA ASN A 71 -2.00 4.64 -16.31
C ASN A 71 -1.66 5.58 -17.47
N LYS A 72 -2.61 6.43 -17.87
CA LYS A 72 -2.44 7.38 -18.98
C LYS A 72 -1.18 8.24 -18.86
N HIS A 73 -0.82 8.61 -17.63
CA HIS A 73 0.32 9.47 -17.34
C HIS A 73 1.59 8.69 -16.95
N TRP A 74 1.62 7.36 -17.06
CA TRP A 74 2.77 6.58 -16.57
C TRP A 74 4.07 6.93 -17.28
N ALA A 75 4.05 7.08 -18.60
CA ALA A 75 5.23 7.47 -19.37
C ALA A 75 5.81 8.81 -18.90
N GLU A 76 4.93 9.78 -18.62
CA GLU A 76 5.34 11.10 -18.11
C GLU A 76 5.89 11.02 -16.68
N ILE A 77 5.33 10.15 -15.84
CA ILE A 77 5.82 9.91 -14.48
C ILE A 77 7.21 9.25 -14.51
N VAL A 78 7.41 8.24 -15.36
CA VAL A 78 8.71 7.60 -15.56
C VAL A 78 9.74 8.60 -16.09
N GLU A 79 9.36 9.48 -17.00
CA GLU A 79 10.23 10.54 -17.51
C GLU A 79 10.61 11.54 -16.40
N ALA A 80 9.64 12.00 -15.61
CA ALA A 80 9.89 12.90 -14.47
C ALA A 80 10.81 12.24 -13.44
N PHE A 81 10.57 10.97 -13.13
CA PHE A 81 11.41 10.19 -12.22
C PHE A 81 12.84 10.06 -12.75
N THR A 82 13.01 9.71 -14.03
CA THR A 82 14.33 9.57 -14.67
C THR A 82 15.12 10.87 -14.62
N LYS A 83 14.46 12.02 -14.78
CA LYS A 83 15.10 13.34 -14.67
C LYS A 83 15.58 13.65 -13.24
N GLN A 84 14.87 13.18 -12.23
CA GLN A 84 15.15 13.48 -10.83
C GLN A 84 16.13 12.50 -10.18
N HIS A 85 16.02 11.21 -10.50
CA HIS A 85 16.77 10.14 -9.82
C HIS A 85 17.76 9.39 -10.73
N GLY A 86 17.74 9.65 -12.05
CA GLY A 86 18.58 8.93 -13.02
C GLY A 86 17.87 7.73 -13.66
N LYS A 87 18.44 7.26 -14.79
CA LYS A 87 17.86 6.17 -15.59
C LYS A 87 18.13 4.78 -14.98
N ASP A 88 19.20 4.65 -14.20
CA ASP A 88 19.60 3.45 -13.48
C ASP A 88 18.57 3.02 -12.41
N LYS A 89 17.75 3.97 -11.94
CA LYS A 89 16.67 3.73 -10.98
C LYS A 89 15.35 3.29 -11.63
N VAL A 90 15.34 3.03 -12.94
CA VAL A 90 14.16 2.55 -13.68
C VAL A 90 14.47 1.17 -14.27
N GLU A 91 13.71 0.16 -13.84
CA GLU A 91 13.85 -1.19 -14.39
C GLU A 91 13.28 -1.28 -15.81
N PRO A 92 13.66 -2.29 -16.63
CA PRO A 92 13.26 -2.39 -18.03
C PRO A 92 11.74 -2.46 -18.28
N ASP A 93 10.95 -2.89 -17.29
CA ASP A 93 9.48 -2.92 -17.37
C ASP A 93 8.83 -1.61 -16.90
N GLY A 94 9.63 -0.60 -16.58
CA GLY A 94 9.19 0.70 -16.10
C GLY A 94 8.96 0.76 -14.60
N THR A 95 9.32 -0.27 -13.83
CA THR A 95 9.29 -0.23 -12.36
C THR A 95 10.27 0.83 -11.84
N LEU A 96 9.79 1.67 -10.93
CA LEU A 96 10.58 2.75 -10.32
C LEU A 96 11.22 2.26 -9.03
N VAL A 97 12.52 2.46 -8.86
CA VAL A 97 13.29 2.01 -7.70
C VAL A 97 13.70 3.21 -6.85
N PHE A 98 13.19 3.28 -5.63
CA PHE A 98 13.47 4.31 -4.65
C PHE A 98 14.39 3.77 -3.55
N ASN A 99 15.13 4.65 -2.88
CA ASN A 99 15.94 4.26 -1.73
C ASN A 99 15.06 3.96 -0.51
N SER A 100 13.88 4.58 -0.41
CA SER A 100 12.90 4.30 0.65
C SER A 100 11.45 4.49 0.21
N ARG A 101 10.51 3.97 1.01
CA ARG A 101 9.07 4.21 0.79
C ARG A 101 8.70 5.68 0.97
N ASP A 102 9.35 6.41 1.86
CA ASP A 102 9.04 7.82 2.09
C ASP A 102 9.48 8.68 0.91
N GLU A 103 10.62 8.39 0.29
CA GLU A 103 11.03 9.02 -0.97
C GLU A 103 9.99 8.78 -2.09
N ALA A 104 9.48 7.55 -2.18
CA ALA A 104 8.42 7.22 -3.14
C ALA A 104 7.14 8.01 -2.86
N LYS A 105 6.73 8.14 -1.59
CA LYS A 105 5.56 8.94 -1.20
C LYS A 105 5.70 10.40 -1.61
N ASP A 106 6.84 11.01 -1.32
CA ASP A 106 7.10 12.40 -1.68
C ASP A 106 7.07 12.60 -3.19
N PHE A 107 7.69 11.69 -3.95
CA PHE A 107 7.65 11.71 -5.40
C PHE A 107 6.22 11.60 -5.93
N PHE A 108 5.46 10.58 -5.53
CA PHE A 108 4.09 10.38 -6.01
C PHE A 108 3.14 11.50 -5.57
N LYS A 109 3.35 12.09 -4.39
CA LYS A 109 2.61 13.26 -3.93
C LYS A 109 2.86 14.46 -4.84
N GLN A 110 4.11 14.73 -5.23
CA GLN A 110 4.44 15.79 -6.19
C GLN A 110 3.78 15.54 -7.56
N GLN A 111 3.71 14.29 -8.03
CA GLN A 111 3.01 13.97 -9.27
C GLN A 111 1.49 14.18 -9.16
N ALA A 112 0.89 13.88 -8.00
CA ALA A 112 -0.53 14.08 -7.76
C ALA A 112 -0.88 15.58 -7.67
N GLU A 113 -0.04 16.39 -7.01
CA GLU A 113 -0.25 17.82 -6.78
C GLU A 113 0.24 18.72 -7.94
N GLY A 114 0.96 18.15 -8.90
CA GLY A 114 1.50 18.86 -10.06
C GLY A 114 0.44 19.53 -10.94
N GLN A 115 0.88 20.36 -11.90
CA GLN A 115 -0.01 21.04 -12.85
C GLN A 115 0.35 20.66 -14.30
N PRO A 116 -0.50 19.86 -15.00
CA PRO A 116 -1.75 19.28 -14.54
C PRO A 116 -1.54 18.08 -13.57
N PRO A 117 -2.48 17.83 -12.63
CA PRO A 117 -2.45 16.69 -11.72
C PRO A 117 -2.38 15.37 -12.47
N LYS A 118 -1.43 14.49 -12.10
CA LYS A 118 -1.27 13.19 -12.76
C LYS A 118 -2.16 12.14 -12.14
N GLU A 119 -2.72 11.30 -13.01
CA GLU A 119 -3.50 10.11 -12.66
C GLU A 119 -2.61 8.87 -12.68
N PHE A 120 -2.60 8.10 -11.58
CA PHE A 120 -1.82 6.87 -11.48
C PHE A 120 -2.42 5.90 -10.45
N LEU A 121 -2.12 4.62 -10.62
CA LEU A 121 -2.30 3.56 -9.64
C LEU A 121 -1.06 2.68 -9.67
N VAL A 122 -0.29 2.70 -8.58
CA VAL A 122 0.93 1.93 -8.43
C VAL A 122 0.83 1.02 -7.21
N CYS A 123 1.62 -0.04 -7.23
CA CYS A 123 1.77 -0.96 -6.11
C CYS A 123 3.25 -1.20 -5.86
N GLU A 124 3.61 -1.23 -4.59
CA GLU A 124 4.92 -1.67 -4.17
C GLU A 124 5.08 -3.18 -4.44
N VAL A 125 6.22 -3.55 -4.98
CA VAL A 125 6.53 -4.93 -5.37
C VAL A 125 7.87 -5.38 -4.79
N ASP A 126 7.99 -6.68 -4.55
CA ASP A 126 9.26 -7.31 -4.20
C ASP A 126 10.18 -7.46 -5.43
N GLN A 127 11.38 -8.01 -5.23
CA GLN A 127 12.33 -8.32 -6.31
C GLN A 127 11.77 -9.30 -7.37
N ASN A 128 10.74 -10.07 -7.02
CA ASN A 128 10.07 -11.01 -7.92
C ASN A 128 8.82 -10.40 -8.57
N ARG A 129 8.61 -9.08 -8.41
CA ARG A 129 7.45 -8.34 -8.90
C ARG A 129 6.12 -8.78 -8.28
N LYS A 130 6.16 -9.38 -7.10
CA LYS A 130 4.96 -9.71 -6.34
C LYS A 130 4.53 -8.48 -5.53
N PRO A 131 3.23 -8.12 -5.54
CA PRO A 131 2.71 -7.06 -4.69
C PRO A 131 3.06 -7.29 -3.22
N SER A 132 3.68 -6.29 -2.57
CA SER A 132 3.99 -6.34 -1.13
C SER A 132 2.83 -5.89 -0.23
N GLY A 133 1.73 -5.40 -0.83
CA GLY A 133 0.57 -4.92 -0.08
C GLY A 133 0.65 -3.45 0.30
N TYR A 134 1.31 -2.62 -0.51
CA TYR A 134 1.24 -1.17 -0.40
C TYR A 134 0.88 -0.56 -1.76
N TYR A 135 -0.10 0.34 -1.77
CA TYR A 135 -0.69 0.90 -2.98
C TYR A 135 -0.74 2.42 -2.87
N VAL A 136 -0.50 3.09 -4.00
CA VAL A 136 -0.62 4.55 -4.11
C VAL A 136 -1.45 4.89 -5.35
N PHE A 137 -2.38 5.83 -5.18
CA PHE A 137 -3.38 6.18 -6.18
C PHE A 137 -3.58 7.69 -6.26
N SER A 138 -3.75 8.19 -7.49
CA SER A 138 -4.27 9.51 -7.77
C SER A 138 -5.25 9.43 -8.94
N CYS A 139 -6.41 10.05 -8.78
CA CYS A 139 -7.40 10.22 -9.84
C CYS A 139 -7.28 11.58 -10.55
N GLY A 140 -6.17 12.31 -10.38
CA GLY A 140 -5.98 13.62 -11.00
C GLY A 140 -6.82 14.72 -10.35
N SER A 141 -7.26 14.51 -9.11
CA SER A 141 -7.97 15.50 -8.29
C SER A 141 -7.03 16.49 -7.58
N GLY A 142 -5.71 16.33 -7.73
CA GLY A 142 -4.71 17.06 -6.94
C GLY A 142 -4.38 16.39 -5.60
N LYS A 143 -4.93 15.20 -5.32
CA LYS A 143 -4.69 14.44 -4.09
C LYS A 143 -4.11 13.06 -4.37
N MET A 144 -3.25 12.62 -3.46
CA MET A 144 -2.73 11.26 -3.41
C MET A 144 -3.45 10.48 -2.31
N TYR A 145 -3.75 9.22 -2.60
CA TYR A 145 -4.34 8.24 -1.69
C TYR A 145 -3.38 7.06 -1.55
N GLU A 146 -3.22 6.54 -0.34
CA GLU A 146 -2.33 5.40 -0.07
C GLU A 146 -3.01 4.39 0.86
N GLY A 147 -2.66 3.11 0.75
CA GLY A 147 -3.27 2.08 1.59
C GLY A 147 -2.63 0.71 1.43
N ALA A 148 -2.96 -0.20 2.36
CA ALA A 148 -2.46 -1.56 2.32
C ALA A 148 -3.15 -2.41 1.22
N ASN A 149 -4.35 -1.99 0.82
CA ASN A 149 -5.11 -2.63 -0.24
C ASN A 149 -5.97 -1.60 -1.00
N LEU A 150 -6.54 -2.02 -2.13
CA LEU A 150 -7.38 -1.15 -2.96
C LEU A 150 -8.71 -0.75 -2.29
N ALA A 151 -9.20 -1.51 -1.32
CA ALA A 151 -10.43 -1.18 -0.59
C ALA A 151 -10.20 0.00 0.39
N ASP A 152 -9.03 0.07 1.03
CA ASP A 152 -8.65 1.21 1.88
C ASP A 152 -8.61 2.51 1.07
N ILE A 153 -7.98 2.46 -0.11
CA ILE A 153 -7.92 3.60 -1.04
C ILE A 153 -9.32 3.99 -1.50
N LYS A 154 -10.15 3.00 -1.86
CA LYS A 154 -11.54 3.24 -2.27
C LYS A 154 -12.30 4.01 -1.19
N LYS A 155 -12.17 3.59 0.08
CA LYS A 155 -12.84 4.24 1.21
C LYS A 155 -12.39 5.70 1.36
N GLN A 156 -11.10 6.00 1.22
CA GLN A 156 -10.59 7.38 1.29
C GLN A 156 -11.16 8.26 0.16
N VAL A 157 -11.28 7.72 -1.06
CA VAL A 157 -11.88 8.43 -2.19
C VAL A 157 -13.38 8.68 -1.96
N GLU A 158 -14.09 7.71 -1.37
CA GLU A 158 -15.50 7.87 -0.98
C GLU A 158 -15.67 8.96 0.09
N GLU A 159 -14.86 8.94 1.14
CA GLU A 159 -14.88 9.97 2.19
C GLU A 159 -14.59 11.37 1.64
N ASP A 160 -13.64 11.49 0.70
CA ASP A 160 -13.33 12.76 0.06
C ASP A 160 -14.48 13.24 -0.84
N LEU A 161 -15.11 12.32 -1.59
CA LEU A 161 -16.27 12.62 -2.42
C LEU A 161 -17.49 13.05 -1.59
N GLU A 162 -17.71 12.45 -0.43
CA GLU A 162 -18.77 12.84 0.51
C GLU A 162 -18.53 14.23 1.09
N LYS A 163 -17.27 14.54 1.47
CA LYS A 163 -16.90 15.88 1.98
C LYS A 163 -17.09 16.96 0.92
N SER A 164 -16.79 16.65 -0.34
CA SER A 164 -16.91 17.59 -1.46
C SER A 164 -18.31 17.60 -2.11
N ALA A 165 -19.23 16.75 -1.67
CA ALA A 165 -20.62 16.71 -2.16
C ALA A 165 -21.40 18.01 -1.90
N ASN A 166 -20.96 18.82 -0.93
CA ASN A 166 -21.49 20.15 -0.67
C ASN A 166 -21.05 21.20 -1.71
N ASP A 167 -20.00 20.92 -2.49
CA ASP A 167 -19.42 21.79 -3.53
C ASP A 167 -19.57 21.17 -4.92
N LYS A 168 -20.81 21.04 -5.40
CA LYS A 168 -21.19 20.31 -6.63
C LYS A 168 -20.57 20.80 -7.95
N ASN A 169 -19.88 21.95 -7.97
CA ASN A 169 -19.32 22.55 -9.20
C ASN A 169 -17.79 22.48 -9.30
N GLN A 170 -17.12 21.63 -8.50
CA GLN A 170 -15.67 21.49 -8.59
C GLN A 170 -15.24 20.37 -9.56
N PRO A 171 -14.33 20.64 -10.53
CA PRO A 171 -13.72 19.62 -11.38
C PRO A 171 -13.11 18.44 -10.62
N ALA A 172 -12.72 18.66 -9.35
CA ALA A 172 -12.25 17.62 -8.46
C ALA A 172 -13.31 16.52 -8.21
N ASN A 173 -14.60 16.86 -8.15
CA ASN A 173 -15.67 15.88 -7.95
C ASN A 173 -15.80 14.90 -9.11
N ASP A 174 -15.73 15.39 -10.35
CA ASP A 174 -15.77 14.53 -11.53
C ASP A 174 -14.57 13.57 -11.54
N LYS A 175 -13.39 14.06 -11.13
CA LYS A 175 -12.19 13.24 -10.99
C LYS A 175 -12.32 12.18 -9.90
N LEU A 176 -12.88 12.53 -8.74
CA LEU A 176 -13.15 11.58 -7.65
C LEU A 176 -14.15 10.50 -8.08
N GLN A 177 -15.24 10.86 -8.75
CA GLN A 177 -16.22 9.90 -9.27
C GLN A 177 -15.61 8.96 -10.31
N GLN A 178 -14.82 9.49 -11.25
CA GLN A 178 -14.09 8.68 -12.23
C GLN A 178 -13.08 7.76 -11.56
N GLY A 179 -12.35 8.26 -10.56
CA GLY A 179 -11.43 7.48 -9.74
C GLY A 179 -12.12 6.32 -9.04
N LEU A 180 -13.27 6.58 -8.41
CA LEU A 180 -14.06 5.56 -7.73
C LEU A 180 -14.58 4.48 -8.69
N ALA A 181 -15.06 4.87 -9.88
CA ALA A 181 -15.50 3.93 -10.91
C ALA A 181 -14.34 3.04 -11.40
N ARG A 182 -13.14 3.62 -11.54
CA ARG A 182 -11.92 2.88 -11.90
C ARG A 182 -11.53 1.86 -10.83
N LEU A 183 -11.50 2.27 -9.55
CA LEU A 183 -11.19 1.37 -8.44
C LEU A 183 -12.18 0.21 -8.34
N ASN A 184 -13.49 0.48 -8.47
CA ASN A 184 -14.52 -0.57 -8.50
C ASN A 184 -14.32 -1.57 -9.64
N THR A 185 -13.92 -1.09 -10.82
CA THR A 185 -13.63 -1.95 -11.98
C THR A 185 -12.45 -2.87 -11.70
N ILE A 186 -11.38 -2.36 -11.08
CA ILE A 186 -10.18 -3.13 -10.75
C ILE A 186 -10.50 -4.18 -9.69
N LEU A 187 -11.15 -3.78 -8.59
CA LEU A 187 -11.58 -4.69 -7.53
C LEU A 187 -12.45 -5.83 -8.06
N LYS A 188 -13.40 -5.52 -8.97
CA LYS A 188 -14.24 -6.55 -9.59
C LYS A 188 -13.43 -7.52 -10.46
N LYS A 189 -12.41 -7.04 -11.18
CA LYS A 189 -11.52 -7.90 -11.96
C LYS A 189 -10.72 -8.84 -11.06
N GLU A 190 -10.18 -8.34 -9.95
CA GLU A 190 -9.42 -9.15 -8.98
C GLU A 190 -10.30 -10.25 -8.36
N GLN A 191 -11.54 -9.93 -7.97
CA GLN A 191 -12.50 -10.92 -7.46
C GLN A 191 -12.84 -12.01 -8.50
N LEU A 192 -13.01 -11.64 -9.77
CA LEU A 192 -13.27 -12.58 -10.85
C LEU A 192 -12.07 -13.48 -11.16
N GLN A 193 -10.85 -13.01 -10.95
CA GLN A 193 -9.63 -13.81 -11.09
C GLN A 193 -9.51 -14.82 -9.94
N GLN A 194 -9.73 -14.38 -8.70
CA GLN A 194 -9.75 -15.26 -7.53
C GLN A 194 -10.80 -16.37 -7.65
N ALA A 195 -12.01 -16.04 -8.10
CA ALA A 195 -13.08 -17.03 -8.30
C ALA A 195 -12.79 -18.05 -9.43
N LYS A 196 -11.84 -17.76 -10.34
CA LYS A 196 -11.40 -18.71 -11.39
C LYS A 196 -10.26 -19.61 -10.92
N GLU A 197 -9.51 -19.19 -9.91
CA GLU A 197 -8.39 -19.94 -9.34
C GLU A 197 -8.81 -20.88 -8.20
N GLU A 198 -10.05 -20.77 -7.69
CA GLU A 198 -10.60 -21.79 -6.80
C GLU A 198 -10.70 -23.14 -7.54
N PRO A 199 -9.96 -24.17 -7.10
CA PRO A 199 -10.09 -25.49 -7.69
C PRO A 199 -11.48 -26.02 -7.34
N LYS A 200 -12.17 -26.58 -8.35
CA LYS A 200 -13.31 -27.48 -8.16
C LYS A 200 -12.88 -28.66 -7.27
N LYS A 201 -12.88 -28.49 -5.96
CA LYS A 201 -12.76 -29.59 -5.01
C LYS A 201 -14.13 -30.25 -4.89
N ASP A 202 -14.14 -31.52 -5.26
CA ASP A 202 -15.12 -32.55 -4.91
C ASP A 202 -16.53 -32.41 -5.49
N ALA A 203 -16.65 -32.69 -6.79
CA ALA A 203 -17.84 -33.40 -7.27
C ALA A 203 -17.70 -34.88 -6.85
N PRO A 204 -18.58 -35.43 -5.99
CA PRO A 204 -18.53 -36.85 -5.67
C PRO A 204 -18.86 -37.65 -6.93
N LYS A 205 -17.95 -38.56 -7.33
CA LYS A 205 -18.23 -39.57 -8.36
C LYS A 205 -19.42 -40.41 -7.89
N PRO A 206 -20.43 -40.67 -8.75
CA PRO A 206 -21.44 -41.67 -8.44
C PRO A 206 -20.74 -43.03 -8.31
N GLN A 207 -20.89 -43.68 -7.15
CA GLN A 207 -20.39 -45.04 -6.95
C GLN A 207 -21.25 -46.00 -7.78
N ASP A 208 -20.58 -46.70 -8.70
CA ASP A 208 -21.09 -47.91 -9.35
C ASP A 208 -21.42 -48.95 -8.26
N ASN A 209 -22.70 -49.33 -8.18
CA ASN A 209 -23.13 -50.52 -7.46
C ASN A 209 -23.01 -51.73 -8.39
N LEU A 210 -21.97 -52.51 -8.17
CA LEU A 210 -21.77 -53.90 -8.63
C LEU A 210 -20.95 -54.56 -7.51
N ASP A 211 -21.22 -55.73 -6.94
CA ASP A 211 -22.26 -56.74 -7.01
C ASP A 211 -21.82 -57.84 -5.99
N VAL A 212 -22.75 -58.63 -5.43
CA VAL A 212 -22.58 -59.98 -4.77
C VAL A 212 -21.66 -60.09 -3.52
N ASP A 213 -21.89 -60.88 -2.45
CA ASP A 213 -22.26 -62.29 -2.26
C ASP A 213 -22.71 -62.51 -0.79
N ASP A 214 -23.81 -63.24 -0.56
CA ASP A 214 -23.85 -64.65 -0.10
C ASP A 214 -23.61 -64.86 1.42
N GLN A 215 -24.67 -65.27 2.13
CA GLN A 215 -24.57 -66.37 3.10
C GLN A 215 -25.94 -66.98 3.44
N GLU A 216 -26.11 -68.18 2.93
CA GLU A 216 -27.07 -69.22 3.28
C GLU A 216 -26.90 -69.72 4.73
N VAL A 217 -27.98 -69.86 5.53
CA VAL A 217 -28.34 -71.13 6.25
C VAL A 217 -29.66 -71.05 7.04
N HIS A 218 -30.64 -71.85 6.59
CA HIS A 218 -31.47 -72.81 7.33
C HIS A 218 -32.03 -72.47 8.73
N ARG A 219 -33.38 -72.56 8.88
CA ARG A 219 -34.08 -73.68 9.57
C ARG A 219 -35.62 -73.52 9.68
N LYS A 220 -36.29 -74.56 9.15
CA LYS A 220 -37.44 -75.33 9.70
C LYS A 220 -38.87 -74.76 9.68
N ASN A 221 -39.70 -75.47 8.91
CA ASN A 221 -41.14 -75.68 9.08
C ASN A 221 -41.52 -76.01 10.54
N PRO A 222 -42.78 -75.75 10.89
CA PRO A 222 -43.63 -76.86 11.33
C PRO A 222 -44.99 -76.84 10.62
N GLY A 223 -45.38 -78.01 10.11
CA GLY A 223 -46.78 -78.28 9.79
C GLY A 223 -47.49 -78.79 11.05
N LEU A 224 -48.74 -78.35 11.21
CA LEU A 224 -49.88 -79.09 11.74
C LEU A 224 -51.16 -78.35 11.39
#